data_AF-A0A6L8RW12-F1
#
_entry.id   AF-A0A6L8RW12-F1
#
_cell.length_a   1.000
_cell.length_b   1.000
_cell.length_c   1.000
_cell.angle_alpha   90.00
_cell.angle_beta   90.00
_cell.angle_gamma   90.00
#
_symmetry.space_group_name_H-M   'P 1'
#
loop_
_entity.id
_entity.type
_entity.pdbx_description
1 polymer ?
#
loop_
_entity_poly.entity_id
_entity_poly.type
_entity_poly.pdbx_seq_one_letter_code
_entity_poly.pdbx_strand_id
1 'polypeptide(L)' 'MPTANTVIERFAEAGIVRQINIGKRNRAFEAQGIIEAFIGFERAAASPANDTLVSKPVRPVPFKEVR' A
#
# COMPACT_ATOMS: atom_id res chain seq x y z
N MET A 1 8.41 -27.07 3.79
CA MET A 1 8.06 -25.63 3.83
C MET A 1 7.63 -25.22 2.43
N PRO A 2 6.52 -24.48 2.24
CA PRO A 2 6.16 -23.96 0.91
C PRO A 2 7.25 -23.02 0.38
N THR A 3 7.42 -22.97 -0.93
CA THR A 3 8.40 -22.06 -1.56
C THR A 3 7.83 -20.65 -1.62
N ALA A 4 8.70 -19.63 -1.70
CA ALA A 4 8.27 -18.24 -1.81
C ALA A 4 7.26 -18.00 -2.96
N ASN A 5 7.47 -18.68 -4.10
CA ASN A 5 6.54 -18.59 -5.26
C ASN A 5 5.15 -19.15 -4.95
N THR A 6 5.06 -20.26 -4.21
CA THR A 6 3.76 -20.81 -3.81
C THR A 6 3.04 -19.95 -2.77
N VAL A 7 3.78 -19.21 -1.94
CA VAL A 7 3.19 -18.30 -0.95
C VAL A 7 2.70 -17.01 -1.61
N ILE A 8 3.47 -16.44 -2.54
CA ILE A 8 3.08 -15.20 -3.22
C ILE A 8 1.82 -15.39 -4.08
N GLU A 9 1.62 -16.58 -4.65
CA GLU A 9 0.41 -16.93 -5.41
C GLU A 9 -0.82 -16.98 -4.50
N ARG A 10 -0.72 -17.59 -3.31
CA ARG A 10 -1.80 -17.58 -2.31
C ARG A 10 -2.14 -16.17 -1.84
N PHE A 11 -1.14 -15.31 -1.67
CA PHE A 11 -1.38 -13.91 -1.28
C PHE A 11 -2.06 -13.12 -2.41
N ALA A 12 -1.73 -13.43 -3.67
CA ALA A 12 -2.38 -12.83 -4.81
C ALA A 12 -3.84 -13.29 -4.93
N GLU A 13 -4.10 -14.60 -4.77
CA GLU A 13 -5.46 -15.18 -4.74
C GLU A 13 -6.30 -14.59 -3.59
N ALA A 14 -5.70 -14.37 -2.43
CA ALA A 14 -6.35 -13.74 -1.28
C ALA A 14 -6.50 -12.22 -1.42
N GLY A 15 -6.01 -11.60 -2.50
CA GLY A 15 -6.07 -10.15 -2.72
C GLY A 15 -5.16 -9.32 -1.83
N ILE A 16 -4.24 -9.95 -1.08
CA ILE A 16 -3.29 -9.28 -0.19
C ILE A 16 -2.20 -8.56 -0.99
N VAL A 17 -1.79 -9.14 -2.12
CA VAL A 17 -0.85 -8.53 -3.05
C VAL A 17 -1.43 -8.51 -4.46
N ARG A 18 -1.04 -7.51 -5.25
CA ARG A 18 -1.40 -7.37 -6.66
C ARG A 18 -0.15 -7.45 -7.52
N GLN A 19 -0.18 -8.22 -8.59
CA GLN A 19 0.92 -8.23 -9.55
C GLN A 19 0.93 -6.89 -10.33
N ILE A 20 2.03 -6.16 -10.28
CA ILE A 20 2.16 -4.84 -10.91
C ILE A 20 2.84 -4.89 -12.28
N ASN A 21 3.66 -5.92 -12.54
CA ASN A 21 4.28 -6.15 -13.84
C ASN A 21 3.84 -7.50 -14.42
N ILE A 22 3.24 -7.47 -15.61
CA ILE A 22 2.79 -8.66 -16.36
C ILE A 22 3.95 -9.20 -17.24
N GLY A 23 5.18 -9.17 -16.73
CA GLY A 23 6.36 -9.70 -17.42
C GLY A 23 6.63 -11.15 -17.01
N LYS A 24 6.97 -12.02 -17.97
CA LYS A 24 7.25 -13.46 -17.70
C LYS A 24 8.52 -13.71 -16.88
N ARG A 25 9.52 -12.81 -16.92
CA ARG A 25 10.81 -12.99 -16.21
C ARG A 25 10.94 -12.22 -14.89
N ASN A 26 10.17 -11.12 -14.72
CA ASN A 26 10.28 -10.21 -13.58
C ASN A 26 8.89 -9.96 -12.97
N ARG A 27 8.26 -11.01 -12.40
CA ARG A 27 6.99 -10.87 -11.68
C ARG A 27 7.22 -10.01 -10.44
N ALA A 28 6.60 -8.84 -10.39
CA ALA A 28 6.62 -7.95 -9.23
C ALA A 28 5.21 -7.87 -8.63
N PHE A 29 5.14 -7.93 -7.31
CA PHE A 29 3.90 -7.88 -6.54
C PHE A 29 3.94 -6.74 -5.54
N GLU A 30 2.80 -6.10 -5.35
CA GLU A 30 2.62 -4.95 -4.49
C GLU A 30 1.53 -5.23 -3.45
N ALA A 31 1.85 -5.02 -2.18
CA ALA A 31 0.85 -5.04 -1.11
C ALA A 31 0.21 -3.65 -1.00
N GLN A 32 -0.75 -3.35 -1.88
CA GLN A 32 -1.36 -2.02 -1.97
C GLN A 32 -1.91 -1.53 -0.63
N GLY A 33 -2.58 -2.41 0.14
CA GLY A 33 -3.12 -2.04 1.45
C GLY A 33 -2.04 -1.62 2.47
N ILE A 34 -0.83 -2.18 2.41
CA ILE A 34 0.27 -1.76 3.28
C ILE A 34 0.73 -0.35 2.89
N ILE A 35 0.90 -0.09 1.60
CA ILE A 35 1.30 1.23 1.08
C ILE A 35 0.26 2.28 1.48
N GLU A 36 -1.03 2.00 1.28
CA GLU A 36 -2.13 2.88 1.67
C GLU A 36 -2.16 3.14 3.18
N ALA A 37 -1.89 2.13 4.00
CA ALA A 37 -1.82 2.29 5.45
C ALA A 37 -0.69 3.26 5.87
N PHE A 38 0.51 3.11 5.30
CA PHE A 38 1.62 4.03 5.58
C PHE A 38 1.37 5.44 5.05
N ILE A 39 0.77 5.57 3.87
CA ILE A 39 0.35 6.88 3.34
C ILE A 39 -0.68 7.53 4.28
N GLY A 40 -1.68 6.77 4.73
CA GLY A 40 -2.69 7.24 5.68
C GLY A 40 -2.07 7.69 6.99
N PHE A 41 -1.15 6.90 7.54
CA PHE A 41 -0.42 7.21 8.76
C PHE A 41 0.39 8.51 8.64
N GLU A 42 1.21 8.66 7.60
CA GLU A 42 2.01 9.87 7.39
C GLU A 42 1.14 11.12 7.26
N ARG A 43 0.01 10.99 6.56
CA ARG A 43 -0.96 12.08 6.39
C ARG A 43 -1.64 12.47 7.70
N ALA A 44 -2.02 11.49 8.53
CA ALA A 44 -2.55 11.74 9.87
C ALA A 44 -1.51 12.45 10.75
N ALA A 45 -0.27 11.97 10.78
CA ALA A 45 0.83 12.58 11.52
C ALA A 45 1.24 13.98 11.01
N ALA A 46 0.87 14.33 9.79
CA ALA A 46 1.05 15.67 9.24
C ALA A 46 -0.12 16.62 9.54
N SER A 47 -1.25 16.11 10.01
CA SER A 47 -2.35 16.92 10.53
C SER A 47 -2.02 17.37 11.96
N PRO A 48 -2.15 18.67 12.28
CA PRO A 48 -2.05 19.15 13.67
C PRO A 48 -3.01 18.46 14.64
N ALA A 49 -4.16 18.00 14.14
CA ALA A 49 -5.17 17.27 14.93
C ALA A 49 -4.93 15.75 14.95
N ASN A 50 -3.86 15.27 14.32
CA ASN A 50 -3.59 13.86 14.03
C ASN A 50 -4.73 13.15 13.28
N ASP A 51 -5.61 13.93 12.65
CA ASP A 51 -6.74 13.47 11.87
C ASP A 51 -6.94 14.42 10.68
N THR A 52 -6.86 13.86 9.47
CA THR A 52 -7.04 14.62 8.23
C THR A 52 -8.49 15.05 7.97
N LEU A 53 -9.47 14.46 8.66
CA LEU A 53 -10.87 14.88 8.60
C LEU A 53 -11.13 16.15 9.43
N VAL A 54 -10.34 16.35 10.49
CA VAL A 54 -10.45 17.52 11.39
C VAL A 54 -9.58 18.68 10.90
N SER A 55 -8.34 18.40 10.53
CA SER A 55 -7.39 19.41 10.04
C SER A 55 -6.56 18.88 8.88
N LYS A 56 -6.29 19.74 7.89
CA LYS A 56 -5.48 19.34 6.73
C LYS A 56 -4.00 19.21 7.12
N PRO A 57 -3.22 18.38 6.40
CA PRO A 57 -1.77 18.32 6.57
C PRO A 57 -1.10 19.69 6.41
N VAL A 58 -0.13 20.01 7.27
CA VAL A 58 0.60 21.30 7.25
C VAL A 58 1.95 21.23 6.55
N ARG A 59 2.40 20.03 6.16
CA ARG A 59 3.62 19.78 5.39
C ARG A 59 3.30 18.94 4.15
N PRO A 60 4.18 18.90 3.13
CA PRO A 60 4.05 17.96 2.03
C PRO A 60 3.93 16.52 2.53
N VAL A 61 3.00 15.76 1.96
CA VAL A 61 2.73 14.36 2.29
C VAL A 61 2.45 13.58 1.01
N PRO A 62 2.63 12.25 1.02
CA PRO A 62 2.29 11.42 -0.13
C PRO A 62 0.84 11.63 -0.60
N PHE A 63 0.66 11.58 -1.92
CA PHE A 63 -0.66 11.62 -2.54
C PHE A 63 -1.43 10.35 -2.17
N LYS A 64 -2.67 10.51 -1.72
CA LYS A 64 -3.60 9.40 -1.57
C LYS A 64 -4.39 9.31 -2.87
N GLU A 65 -4.11 8.30 -3.69
CA GLU A 65 -4.98 8.00 -4.82
C GLU A 65 -6.34 7.55 -4.24
N VAL A 66 -7.39 8.33 -4.49
CA VAL A 66 -8.76 7.95 -4.13
C VAL A 66 -9.23 7.08 -5.29
N ARG A 67 -9.08 5.76 -5.15
CA ARG A 67 -9.50 4.78 -6.15
C ARG A 67 -10.74 4.04 -5.68
#